data_AF-A0A7K0XD10-F1
#
_entry.id   AF-A0A7K0XD10-F1
#
_cell.length_a   1.000
_cell.length_b   1.000
_cell.length_c   1.000
_cell.angle_alpha   90.00
_cell.angle_beta   90.00
_cell.angle_gamma   90.00
#
_symmetry.space_group_name_H-M   'P 1'
#
loop_
_entity.id
_entity.type
_entity.pdbx_description
1 polymer ?
#
loop_
_entity_poly.entity_id
_entity_poly.type
_entity_poly.pdbx_seq_one_letter_code
_entity_poly.pdbx_strand_id
1 'polypeptide(L)'
;MPASKVYVGIPGYGRDWVTKVEGICPVEVAKVVKVGAKAATFLLRDAAALSQSYGVFPKYDEAFGEVNFTYNKVYSGLTAAGLATTCTATRTAWYQDARSFTSRIGFVSKYRLGGVALWTFGMEDMAGSQAIRDAALAIAPDQVISTASLTTANSELTSPLEFGSILELNATFQLPDKLPINNLLVRIETKSENETQWREIATSTTGVDGSIRVPLLLSKSTMLRAHTDDTWERLESFSQELPVVINRRISVDAPVSVLRSQAFAITGVLSPHLSGVPVQLLQQQAGKWISVGAPVVTDTNGAFTISTTSVQKGFAKFRVSVAKDTLWNQAESDVITVVIR
;
A
#
# COMPACT_ATOMS: atom_id res chain seq x y z
N MET A 1 1.38 18.36 19.25
CA MET A 1 1.88 16.98 19.25
C MET A 1 1.07 16.18 18.24
N PRO A 2 1.67 15.42 17.31
CA PRO A 2 0.92 14.58 16.37
C PRO A 2 0.04 13.56 17.12
N ALA A 3 -1.15 13.26 16.59
CA ALA A 3 -2.08 12.30 17.21
C ALA A 3 -1.44 10.91 17.37
N SER A 4 -0.61 10.50 16.40
CA SER A 4 0.18 9.27 16.44
C SER A 4 1.20 9.18 17.59
N LYS A 5 1.46 10.28 18.31
CA LYS A 5 2.31 10.29 19.52
C LYS A 5 1.50 10.30 20.83
N VAL A 6 0.17 10.27 20.76
CA VAL A 6 -0.73 10.20 21.91
C VAL A 6 -1.16 8.74 22.08
N TYR A 7 -1.12 8.22 23.31
CA TYR A 7 -1.59 6.87 23.64
C TYR A 7 -2.70 6.92 24.68
N VAL A 8 -3.71 6.07 24.54
CA VAL A 8 -4.79 5.95 25.53
C VAL A 8 -4.37 4.96 26.61
N GLY A 9 -4.24 5.43 27.84
CA GLY A 9 -4.00 4.56 29.00
C GLY A 9 -5.30 3.85 29.42
N ILE A 10 -5.26 2.52 29.52
CA ILE A 10 -6.40 1.74 30.04
C ILE A 10 -5.94 0.95 31.27
N PRO A 11 -6.62 1.09 32.43
CA PRO A 11 -6.35 0.27 33.59
C PRO A 11 -6.82 -1.18 33.35
N GLY A 12 -5.90 -2.14 33.44
CA GLY A 12 -6.23 -3.57 33.39
C GLY A 12 -6.58 -4.17 34.76
N TYR A 13 -6.97 -3.33 35.74
CA TYR A 13 -7.29 -3.74 37.10
C TYR A 13 -8.53 -3.00 37.60
N GLY A 14 -9.22 -3.59 38.58
CA GLY A 14 -10.34 -2.97 39.26
C GLY A 14 -9.89 -2.12 40.44
N ARG A 15 -10.68 -1.10 40.79
CA ARG A 15 -10.48 -0.22 41.95
C ARG A 15 -11.64 -0.34 42.91
N ASP A 16 -11.35 -0.46 44.19
CA ASP A 16 -12.34 -0.67 45.24
C ASP A 16 -12.19 0.34 46.37
N TRP A 17 -13.16 1.24 46.46
CA TRP A 17 -13.17 2.40 47.35
C TRP A 17 -14.02 2.15 48.59
N VAL A 18 -13.54 2.56 49.76
CA VAL A 18 -14.39 2.70 50.95
C VAL A 18 -15.16 4.01 50.84
N THR A 19 -16.48 3.92 50.68
CA THR A 19 -17.37 5.07 50.49
C THR A 19 -18.12 5.45 51.77
N LYS A 20 -18.32 4.50 52.68
CA LYS A 20 -18.92 4.72 54.00
C LYS A 20 -18.34 3.74 55.02
N VAL A 21 -18.25 4.15 56.28
CA VAL A 21 -17.88 3.27 57.41
C VAL A 21 -18.85 3.52 58.56
N GLU A 22 -19.40 2.44 59.11
CA GLU A 22 -20.30 2.45 60.27
C GLU A 22 -19.71 1.60 61.39
N GLY A 23 -19.70 2.12 62.62
CA GLY A 23 -19.05 1.49 63.77
C GLY A 23 -17.56 1.85 63.92
N ILE A 24 -16.87 1.15 64.82
CA ILE A 24 -15.45 1.39 65.14
C ILE A 24 -14.62 0.25 64.53
N CYS A 25 -13.79 0.57 63.54
CA CYS A 25 -12.98 -0.46 62.89
C CYS A 25 -11.87 -1.00 63.80
N PRO A 26 -11.55 -2.30 63.70
CA PRO A 26 -10.41 -2.88 64.42
C PRO A 26 -9.10 -2.14 64.15
N VAL A 27 -8.22 -2.08 65.15
CA VAL A 27 -6.97 -1.31 65.08
C VAL A 27 -6.09 -1.69 63.88
N GLU A 28 -6.10 -2.97 63.52
CA GLU A 28 -5.36 -3.56 62.39
C GLU A 28 -5.73 -2.93 61.03
N VAL A 29 -7.00 -2.53 60.85
CA VAL A 29 -7.54 -2.07 59.57
C VAL A 29 -8.01 -0.61 59.61
N ALA A 30 -8.10 0.01 60.79
CA ALA A 30 -8.64 1.37 60.98
C ALA A 30 -7.92 2.45 60.14
N LYS A 31 -6.64 2.24 59.78
CA LYS A 31 -5.89 3.18 58.94
C LYS A 31 -6.27 3.11 57.45
N VAL A 32 -6.72 1.94 56.97
CA VAL A 32 -7.00 1.67 55.56
C VAL A 32 -8.50 1.54 55.25
N VAL A 33 -9.32 1.21 56.25
CA VAL A 33 -10.79 1.17 56.16
C VAL A 33 -11.37 2.48 56.67
N LYS A 34 -11.28 3.51 55.84
CA LYS A 34 -11.85 4.84 56.09
C LYS A 34 -12.23 5.52 54.78
N VAL A 35 -13.19 6.43 54.84
CA VAL A 35 -13.57 7.26 53.68
C VAL A 35 -12.36 8.13 53.28
N GLY A 36 -12.11 8.24 51.97
CA GLY A 36 -10.97 8.96 51.42
C GLY A 36 -9.64 8.20 51.48
N ALA A 37 -9.62 6.95 51.95
CA ALA A 37 -8.46 6.07 51.76
C ALA A 37 -8.24 5.78 50.27
N LYS A 38 -6.98 5.54 49.89
CA LYS A 38 -6.63 5.10 48.53
C LYS A 38 -7.40 3.81 48.19
N ALA A 39 -8.01 3.75 47.02
CA ALA A 39 -8.67 2.54 46.54
C ALA A 39 -7.71 1.34 46.60
N ALA A 40 -8.25 0.21 47.07
CA ALA A 40 -7.61 -1.07 46.86
C ALA A 40 -7.69 -1.44 45.37
N THR A 41 -6.70 -2.16 44.87
CA THR A 41 -6.74 -2.72 43.51
C THR A 41 -7.06 -4.21 43.58
N PHE A 42 -7.82 -4.72 42.62
CA PHE A 42 -8.10 -6.14 42.46
C PHE A 42 -7.91 -6.57 41.01
N LEU A 43 -7.64 -7.86 40.81
CA LEU A 43 -7.52 -8.44 39.47
C LEU A 43 -8.88 -8.37 38.77
N LEU A 44 -8.91 -7.87 37.53
CA LEU A 44 -10.15 -7.68 36.79
C LEU A 44 -10.92 -9.00 36.63
N ARG A 45 -10.21 -10.10 36.37
CA ARG A 45 -10.77 -11.47 36.29
C ARG A 45 -11.51 -11.92 37.55
N ASP A 46 -11.19 -11.35 38.71
CA ASP A 46 -11.81 -11.70 39.99
C ASP A 46 -13.06 -10.86 40.27
N ALA A 47 -13.38 -9.86 39.43
CA ALA A 47 -14.51 -8.95 39.62
C ALA A 47 -15.84 -9.70 39.79
N ALA A 48 -16.07 -10.71 38.93
CA ALA A 48 -17.29 -11.50 38.96
C ALA A 48 -17.39 -12.35 40.24
N ALA A 49 -16.29 -12.98 40.64
CA ALA A 49 -16.23 -13.76 41.88
C ALA A 49 -16.44 -12.85 43.11
N LEU A 50 -15.85 -11.65 43.09
CA LEU A 50 -15.99 -10.66 44.14
C LEU A 50 -17.46 -10.23 44.28
N SER A 51 -18.13 -9.81 43.20
CA SER A 51 -19.54 -9.39 43.27
C SER A 51 -20.47 -10.53 43.68
N GLN A 52 -20.24 -11.74 43.17
CA GLN A 52 -21.01 -12.94 43.55
C GLN A 52 -20.85 -13.29 45.03
N SER A 53 -19.64 -13.17 45.59
CA SER A 53 -19.40 -13.48 47.01
C SER A 53 -20.19 -12.60 47.98
N TYR A 54 -20.61 -11.40 47.54
CA TYR A 54 -21.44 -10.48 48.33
C TYR A 54 -22.90 -10.42 47.84
N GLY A 55 -23.30 -11.25 46.88
CA GLY A 55 -24.68 -11.29 46.36
C GLY A 55 -25.12 -10.01 45.66
N VAL A 56 -24.20 -9.26 45.06
CA VAL A 56 -24.46 -8.00 44.37
C VAL A 56 -24.28 -8.14 42.86
N PHE A 57 -25.07 -7.39 42.11
CA PHE A 57 -25.06 -7.42 40.64
C PHE A 57 -24.22 -6.26 40.08
N PRO A 58 -23.16 -6.55 39.31
CA PRO A 58 -22.43 -5.52 38.57
C PRO A 58 -23.32 -4.81 37.55
N LYS A 59 -23.20 -3.48 37.48
CA LYS A 59 -23.91 -2.64 36.52
C LYS A 59 -22.92 -1.82 35.70
N TYR A 60 -23.10 -1.82 34.39
CA TYR A 60 -22.35 -0.94 33.50
C TYR A 60 -22.90 0.48 33.56
N ASP A 61 -22.01 1.44 33.73
CA ASP A 61 -22.30 2.85 33.72
C ASP A 61 -21.86 3.44 32.37
N GLU A 62 -22.83 3.79 31.53
CA GLU A 62 -22.58 4.34 30.18
C GLU A 62 -21.85 5.68 30.21
N ALA A 63 -22.02 6.50 31.26
CA ALA A 63 -21.41 7.82 31.34
C ALA A 63 -19.90 7.72 31.61
N PHE A 64 -19.48 6.75 32.43
CA PHE A 64 -18.07 6.50 32.73
C PHE A 64 -17.45 5.41 31.84
N GLY A 65 -18.28 4.61 31.17
CA GLY A 65 -17.88 3.46 30.38
C GLY A 65 -17.15 2.42 31.24
N GLU A 66 -17.64 2.16 32.45
CA GLU A 66 -17.05 1.22 33.41
C GLU A 66 -18.16 0.42 34.10
N VAL A 67 -17.82 -0.77 34.59
CA VAL A 67 -18.72 -1.56 35.43
C VAL A 67 -18.48 -1.21 36.90
N ASN A 68 -19.55 -1.04 37.67
CA ASN A 68 -19.47 -0.88 39.11
C ASN A 68 -20.44 -1.77 39.87
N PHE A 69 -20.11 -2.02 41.14
CA PHE A 69 -21.02 -2.58 42.13
C PHE A 69 -20.65 -2.07 43.52
N THR A 70 -21.66 -2.02 44.40
CA THR A 70 -21.49 -1.63 45.80
C THR A 70 -21.83 -2.80 46.70
N TYR A 71 -20.98 -3.05 47.71
CA TYR A 71 -21.16 -4.13 48.67
C TYR A 71 -20.75 -3.69 50.08
N ASN A 72 -21.20 -4.42 51.10
CA ASN A 72 -20.83 -4.18 52.49
C ASN A 72 -19.87 -5.25 52.98
N LYS A 73 -18.76 -4.83 53.61
CA LYS A 73 -17.79 -5.73 54.24
C LYS A 73 -17.69 -5.44 55.73
N VAL A 74 -17.92 -6.47 56.53
CA VAL A 74 -17.80 -6.40 57.99
C VAL A 74 -16.37 -6.75 58.39
N TYR A 75 -15.79 -5.93 59.26
CA TYR A 75 -14.49 -6.15 59.87
C TYR A 75 -14.68 -6.32 61.38
N SER A 76 -14.27 -7.46 61.90
CA SER A 76 -14.34 -7.80 63.32
C SER A 76 -12.93 -7.96 63.90
N GLY A 77 -12.72 -7.49 65.13
CA GLY A 77 -11.41 -7.56 65.78
C GLY A 77 -11.40 -6.78 67.09
N LEU A 78 -10.23 -6.24 67.47
CA LEU A 78 -10.05 -5.51 68.71
C LEU A 78 -9.78 -4.02 68.45
N THR A 79 -10.24 -3.16 69.36
CA THR A 79 -9.79 -1.76 69.45
C THR A 79 -8.36 -1.70 69.98
N ALA A 80 -7.74 -0.51 69.93
CA ALA A 80 -6.42 -0.29 70.55
C ALA A 80 -6.39 -0.58 72.07
N ALA A 81 -7.55 -0.53 72.73
CA ALA A 81 -7.72 -0.86 74.15
C ALA A 81 -8.00 -2.36 74.41
N GLY A 82 -7.94 -3.22 73.39
CA GLY A 82 -8.19 -4.66 73.52
C GLY A 82 -9.66 -5.07 73.61
N LEU A 83 -10.60 -4.14 73.41
CA LEU A 83 -12.04 -4.43 73.42
C LEU A 83 -12.52 -4.94 72.05
N ALA A 84 -13.40 -5.93 72.05
CA ALA A 84 -14.05 -6.42 70.83
C ALA A 84 -14.83 -5.30 70.12
N THR A 85 -14.65 -5.19 68.81
CA THR A 85 -15.30 -4.18 67.98
C THR A 85 -15.60 -4.71 66.59
N THR A 86 -16.61 -4.11 65.96
CA THR A 86 -16.96 -4.35 64.56
C THR A 86 -17.20 -3.04 63.84
N CYS A 87 -16.83 -2.99 62.56
CA CYS A 87 -17.29 -1.96 61.65
C CYS A 87 -17.76 -2.57 60.34
N THR A 88 -18.73 -1.90 59.71
CA THR A 88 -19.19 -2.22 58.36
C THR A 88 -18.70 -1.14 57.42
N ALA A 89 -17.91 -1.53 56.43
CA ALA A 89 -17.50 -0.63 55.36
C ALA A 89 -18.39 -0.87 54.14
N THR A 90 -19.04 0.17 53.64
CA THR A 90 -19.61 0.18 52.30
C THR A 90 -18.49 0.45 51.31
N ARG A 91 -18.39 -0.43 50.31
CA ARG A 91 -17.33 -0.45 49.33
C ARG A 91 -17.91 -0.39 47.94
N THR A 92 -17.34 0.45 47.07
CA THR A 92 -17.76 0.56 45.67
C THR A 92 -16.59 0.19 44.78
N ALA A 93 -16.75 -0.92 44.06
CA ALA A 93 -15.80 -1.44 43.09
C ALA A 93 -16.13 -0.89 41.70
N TRP A 94 -15.10 -0.49 40.96
CA TRP A 94 -15.14 -0.03 39.58
C TRP A 94 -14.11 -0.80 38.75
N TYR A 95 -14.49 -1.29 37.58
CA TYR A 95 -13.61 -2.06 36.72
C TYR A 95 -13.99 -1.98 35.24
N GLN A 96 -13.05 -2.28 34.36
CA GLN A 96 -13.28 -2.40 32.92
C GLN A 96 -13.84 -3.78 32.58
N ASP A 97 -14.83 -3.86 31.71
CA ASP A 97 -15.23 -5.08 31.01
C ASP A 97 -14.91 -4.98 29.51
N ALA A 98 -15.28 -5.99 28.74
CA ALA A 98 -15.08 -6.01 27.29
C ALA A 98 -15.60 -4.74 26.58
N ARG A 99 -16.77 -4.21 26.98
CA ARG A 99 -17.33 -2.96 26.41
C ARG A 99 -16.47 -1.74 26.73
N SER A 100 -15.96 -1.71 27.96
CA SER A 100 -15.08 -0.66 28.46
C SER A 100 -13.75 -0.62 27.68
N PHE A 101 -13.18 -1.79 27.35
CA PHE A 101 -11.99 -1.90 26.50
C PHE A 101 -12.28 -1.48 25.06
N THR A 102 -13.32 -2.04 24.44
CA THR A 102 -13.67 -1.74 23.04
C THR A 102 -13.92 -0.26 22.80
N SER A 103 -14.68 0.40 23.68
CA SER A 103 -14.97 1.84 23.55
C SER A 103 -13.71 2.71 23.62
N ARG A 104 -12.78 2.39 24.51
CA ARG A 104 -11.51 3.12 24.67
C ARG A 104 -10.53 2.87 23.53
N ILE A 105 -10.42 1.62 23.06
CA ILE A 105 -9.60 1.30 21.89
C ILE A 105 -10.20 1.95 20.63
N GLY A 106 -11.53 2.09 20.55
CA GLY A 106 -12.20 2.81 19.47
C GLY A 106 -11.73 4.26 19.29
N PHE A 107 -11.21 4.92 20.34
CA PHE A 107 -10.58 6.23 20.22
C PHE A 107 -9.31 6.23 19.37
N VAL A 108 -8.56 5.12 19.36
CA VAL A 108 -7.37 4.97 18.52
C VAL A 108 -7.76 5.08 17.05
N SER A 109 -8.78 4.33 16.62
CA SER A 109 -9.30 4.40 15.25
C SER A 109 -9.90 5.78 14.95
N LYS A 110 -10.78 6.28 15.83
CA LYS A 110 -11.51 7.54 15.63
C LYS A 110 -10.59 8.75 15.52
N TYR A 111 -9.55 8.82 16.35
CA TYR A 111 -8.66 9.98 16.45
C TYR A 111 -7.25 9.73 15.89
N ARG A 112 -7.01 8.57 15.28
CA ARG A 112 -5.69 8.15 14.76
C ARG A 112 -4.57 8.32 15.79
N LEU A 113 -4.85 7.83 17.00
CA LEU A 113 -3.88 7.86 18.10
C LEU A 113 -2.79 6.81 17.88
N GLY A 114 -1.65 6.95 18.57
CA GLY A 114 -0.53 6.00 18.47
C GLY A 114 -0.84 4.60 18.99
N GLY A 115 -1.93 4.44 19.75
CA GLY A 115 -2.40 3.15 20.24
C GLY A 115 -2.94 3.21 21.67
N VAL A 116 -3.01 2.04 22.30
CA VAL A 116 -3.42 1.85 23.69
C VAL A 116 -2.24 1.37 24.53
N ALA A 117 -2.11 1.93 25.73
CA ALA A 117 -1.21 1.45 26.76
C ALA A 117 -2.03 0.80 27.89
N LEU A 118 -1.98 -0.53 27.96
CA LEU A 118 -2.58 -1.28 29.06
C LEU A 118 -1.62 -1.27 30.25
N TRP A 119 -2.04 -0.70 31.38
CA TRP A 119 -1.18 -0.60 32.57
C TRP A 119 -0.84 -1.95 33.19
N THR A 120 -1.70 -2.95 33.00
CA THR A 120 -1.48 -4.35 33.40
C THR A 120 -2.11 -5.26 32.38
N PHE A 121 -1.30 -5.92 31.56
CA PHE A 121 -1.76 -6.87 30.56
C PHE A 121 -1.94 -8.27 31.16
N GLY A 122 -2.99 -8.98 30.77
CA GLY A 122 -3.30 -10.32 31.24
C GLY A 122 -4.00 -10.37 32.60
N MET A 123 -4.54 -9.27 33.13
CA MET A 123 -5.35 -9.27 34.36
C MET A 123 -6.86 -9.24 34.10
N GLU A 124 -7.23 -8.91 32.86
CA GLU A 124 -8.56 -9.02 32.27
C GLU A 124 -9.09 -10.45 32.26
N ASP A 125 -10.40 -10.59 32.11
CA ASP A 125 -11.04 -11.85 31.81
C ASP A 125 -10.88 -12.22 30.33
N MET A 126 -11.32 -13.42 29.96
CA MET A 126 -11.23 -13.90 28.56
C MET A 126 -11.98 -13.00 27.58
N ALA A 127 -13.12 -12.44 27.98
CA ALA A 127 -13.90 -11.54 27.15
C ALA A 127 -13.17 -10.21 26.90
N GLY A 128 -12.55 -9.63 27.94
CA GLY A 128 -11.70 -8.46 27.80
C GLY A 128 -10.49 -8.70 26.91
N SER A 129 -9.82 -9.86 27.08
CA SER A 129 -8.67 -10.26 26.23
C SER A 129 -9.07 -10.32 24.76
N GLN A 130 -10.21 -10.95 24.46
CA GLN A 130 -10.72 -11.09 23.11
C GLN A 130 -11.09 -9.72 22.51
N ALA A 131 -11.77 -8.86 23.27
CA ALA A 131 -12.12 -7.52 22.83
C ALA A 131 -10.89 -6.66 22.47
N ILE A 132 -9.81 -6.76 23.26
CA ILE A 132 -8.53 -6.10 22.96
C ILE A 132 -7.94 -6.63 21.66
N ARG A 133 -7.92 -7.96 21.48
CA ARG A 133 -7.37 -8.61 20.28
C ARG A 133 -8.15 -8.23 19.03
N ASP A 134 -9.47 -8.31 19.07
CA ASP A 134 -10.33 -8.01 17.92
C ASP A 134 -10.20 -6.53 17.50
N ALA A 135 -10.13 -5.63 18.49
CA ALA A 135 -9.93 -4.22 18.21
C ALA A 135 -8.53 -3.93 17.64
N ALA A 136 -7.49 -4.64 18.10
CA ALA A 136 -6.14 -4.51 17.55
C ALA A 136 -6.09 -4.96 16.07
N LEU A 137 -6.69 -6.10 15.75
CA LEU A 137 -6.78 -6.62 14.37
C LEU A 137 -7.62 -5.74 13.43
N ALA A 138 -8.55 -4.96 13.98
CA ALA A 138 -9.34 -4.01 13.20
C ALA A 138 -8.57 -2.71 12.87
N ILE A 139 -7.47 -2.42 13.58
CA ILE A 139 -6.69 -1.18 13.43
C ILE A 139 -5.41 -1.43 12.64
N ALA A 140 -4.78 -2.59 12.83
CA ALA A 140 -3.51 -2.96 12.19
C ALA A 140 -3.63 -4.32 11.47
N PRO A 141 -2.86 -4.56 10.38
CA PRO A 141 -1.83 -3.67 9.82
C PRO A 141 -2.40 -2.44 9.10
N ASP A 142 -1.65 -1.34 9.05
CA ASP A 142 -2.09 -0.10 8.40
C ASP A 142 -2.19 -0.29 6.87
N GLN A 143 -3.23 0.27 6.26
CA GLN A 143 -3.35 0.27 4.81
C GLN A 143 -2.31 1.20 4.17
N VAL A 144 -1.62 0.72 3.13
CA VAL A 144 -0.75 1.55 2.29
C VAL A 144 -1.51 1.96 1.03
N ILE A 145 -1.69 3.27 0.83
CA ILE A 145 -2.25 3.83 -0.39
C ILE A 145 -1.10 4.11 -1.36
N SER A 146 -1.15 3.46 -2.52
CA SER A 146 -0.17 3.66 -3.58
C SER A 146 -0.81 4.30 -4.80
N THR A 147 -0.07 5.18 -5.46
CA THR A 147 -0.42 5.71 -6.78
C THR A 147 0.82 5.68 -7.65
N ALA A 148 0.65 5.34 -8.93
CA ALA A 148 1.73 5.33 -9.91
C ALA A 148 1.39 6.15 -11.16
N SER A 149 2.40 6.60 -11.88
CA SER A 149 2.25 7.32 -13.15
C SER A 149 3.48 7.09 -14.01
N LEU A 150 3.33 7.32 -15.31
CA LEU A 150 4.38 7.12 -16.29
C LEU A 150 4.70 8.44 -16.97
N THR A 151 6.00 8.75 -17.06
CA THR A 151 6.48 9.94 -17.74
C THR A 151 7.62 9.61 -18.70
N THR A 152 7.74 10.39 -19.77
CA THR A 152 8.91 10.41 -20.65
C THR A 152 9.40 11.84 -20.82
N ALA A 153 10.70 12.06 -20.65
CA ALA A 153 11.32 13.39 -20.74
C ALA A 153 10.53 14.49 -19.99
N ASN A 154 10.06 14.17 -18.77
CA ASN A 154 9.26 15.03 -17.88
C ASN A 154 7.83 15.37 -18.33
N SER A 155 7.24 14.59 -19.25
CA SER A 155 5.83 14.72 -19.66
C SER A 155 5.09 13.41 -19.46
N GLU A 156 3.79 13.47 -19.17
CA GLU A 156 2.95 12.28 -19.03
C GLU A 156 2.93 11.44 -20.31
N LEU A 157 2.96 10.12 -20.16
CA LEU A 157 2.91 9.20 -21.28
C LEU A 157 1.52 9.22 -21.93
N THR A 158 1.41 9.84 -23.11
CA THR A 158 0.15 9.95 -23.87
C THR A 158 0.16 9.22 -25.22
N SER A 159 1.33 8.76 -25.67
CA SER A 159 1.49 8.06 -26.95
C SER A 159 2.32 6.78 -26.78
N PRO A 160 2.22 5.82 -27.71
CA PRO A 160 3.13 4.67 -27.76
C PRO A 160 4.60 5.11 -27.78
N LEU A 161 5.47 4.30 -27.19
CA LEU A 161 6.91 4.55 -27.17
C LEU A 161 7.62 3.75 -28.24
N GLU A 162 8.70 4.30 -28.78
CA GLU A 162 9.60 3.52 -29.62
C GLU A 162 10.48 2.61 -28.77
N PHE A 163 10.79 1.43 -29.29
CA PHE A 163 11.76 0.53 -28.69
C PHE A 163 13.08 1.25 -28.38
N GLY A 164 13.55 1.09 -27.14
CA GLY A 164 14.75 1.74 -26.62
C GLY A 164 14.51 3.10 -25.96
N SER A 165 13.28 3.61 -25.94
CA SER A 165 12.93 4.82 -25.19
C SER A 165 13.00 4.57 -23.68
N ILE A 166 13.55 5.53 -22.93
CA ILE A 166 13.52 5.51 -21.46
C ILE A 166 12.14 5.93 -20.98
N LEU A 167 11.54 5.08 -20.15
CA LEU A 167 10.28 5.33 -19.46
C LEU A 167 10.57 5.54 -17.98
N GLU A 168 10.03 6.58 -17.37
CA GLU A 168 10.15 6.79 -15.93
C GLU A 168 8.83 6.43 -15.24
N LEU A 169 8.90 5.47 -14.31
CA LEU A 169 7.80 5.15 -13.40
C LEU A 169 7.95 6.00 -12.14
N ASN A 170 6.93 6.81 -11.88
CA ASN A 170 6.82 7.60 -10.66
C ASN A 170 5.74 6.99 -9.80
N ALA A 171 6.02 6.70 -8.53
CA ALA A 171 5.02 6.20 -7.61
C ALA A 171 5.13 6.87 -6.24
N THR A 172 3.99 7.00 -5.55
CA THR A 172 3.91 7.54 -4.19
C THR A 172 3.17 6.56 -3.28
N PHE A 173 3.66 6.46 -2.05
CA PHE A 173 3.15 5.55 -1.02
C PHE A 173 2.90 6.32 0.26
N GLN A 174 1.66 6.31 0.71
CA GLN A 174 1.20 7.09 1.86
C GLN A 174 0.17 6.32 2.68
N LEU A 175 0.01 6.71 3.93
CA LEU A 175 -1.09 6.26 4.78
C LEU A 175 -2.42 6.95 4.36
N PRO A 176 -3.59 6.46 4.82
CA PRO A 176 -4.89 7.06 4.49
C PRO A 176 -5.05 8.53 4.92
N ASP A 177 -4.24 9.00 5.88
CA ASP A 177 -4.17 10.40 6.31
C ASP A 177 -3.19 11.25 5.49
N LYS A 178 -2.66 10.70 4.39
CA LYS A 178 -1.67 11.31 3.48
C LYS A 178 -0.28 11.50 4.08
N LEU A 179 0.03 10.84 5.20
CA LEU A 179 1.41 10.80 5.68
C LEU A 179 2.27 9.95 4.74
N PRO A 180 3.37 10.48 4.20
CA PRO A 180 4.25 9.72 3.33
C PRO A 180 4.97 8.62 4.10
N ILE A 181 5.21 7.48 3.45
CA ILE A 181 5.93 6.36 4.05
C ILE A 181 7.37 6.36 3.54
N ASN A 182 8.31 6.72 4.41
CA ASN A 182 9.74 6.69 4.11
C ASN A 182 10.33 5.28 4.27
N ASN A 183 11.39 4.98 3.52
CA ASN A 183 12.17 3.75 3.60
C ASN A 183 11.33 2.47 3.41
N LEU A 184 10.34 2.54 2.53
CA LEU A 184 9.51 1.40 2.12
C LEU A 184 10.11 0.75 0.88
N LEU A 185 10.38 -0.55 0.94
CA LEU A 185 10.82 -1.32 -0.23
C LEU A 185 9.65 -1.50 -1.19
N VAL A 186 9.86 -1.11 -2.45
CA VAL A 186 8.88 -1.18 -3.53
C VAL A 186 9.43 -2.06 -4.64
N ARG A 187 8.61 -3.00 -5.11
CA ARG A 187 8.88 -3.85 -6.27
C ARG A 187 8.13 -3.31 -7.48
N ILE A 188 8.79 -3.27 -8.62
CA ILE A 188 8.21 -2.86 -9.89
C ILE A 188 8.04 -4.13 -10.69
N GLU A 189 6.80 -4.38 -11.08
CA GLU A 189 6.41 -5.61 -11.74
C GLU A 189 5.84 -5.34 -13.12
N THR A 190 6.02 -6.32 -14.00
CA THR A 190 5.56 -6.29 -15.39
C THR A 190 4.76 -7.55 -15.70
N LYS A 191 3.76 -7.43 -16.59
CA LYS A 191 2.98 -8.56 -17.10
C LYS A 191 2.65 -8.33 -18.58
N SER A 192 2.86 -9.34 -19.42
CA SER A 192 2.47 -9.26 -20.84
C SER A 192 0.97 -9.50 -21.01
N GLU A 193 0.39 -9.11 -22.15
CA GLU A 193 -1.06 -9.20 -22.42
C GLU A 193 -1.66 -10.61 -22.21
N ASN A 194 -0.87 -11.67 -22.46
CA ASN A 194 -1.30 -13.06 -22.34
C ASN A 194 -0.73 -13.77 -21.09
N GLU A 195 -0.07 -13.05 -20.20
CA GLU A 195 0.48 -13.61 -18.96
C GLU A 195 -0.47 -13.34 -17.80
N THR A 196 -0.62 -14.31 -16.90
CA THR A 196 -1.38 -14.15 -15.65
C THR A 196 -0.49 -13.82 -14.47
N GLN A 197 0.81 -14.13 -14.57
CA GLN A 197 1.79 -13.90 -13.52
C GLN A 197 2.56 -12.61 -13.76
N TRP A 198 2.69 -11.83 -12.69
CA TRP A 198 3.54 -10.65 -12.63
C TRP A 198 5.00 -11.08 -12.41
N ARG A 199 5.92 -10.37 -13.06
CA ARG A 199 7.36 -10.57 -12.92
C ARG A 199 8.01 -9.28 -12.41
N GLU A 200 8.81 -9.39 -11.36
CA GLU A 200 9.65 -8.28 -10.90
C GLU A 200 10.71 -7.92 -11.95
N ILE A 201 10.84 -6.62 -12.23
CA ILE A 201 11.84 -6.07 -13.15
C ILE A 201 12.78 -5.06 -12.49
N ALA A 202 12.37 -4.47 -11.38
CA ALA A 202 13.18 -3.55 -10.60
C ALA A 202 12.67 -3.47 -9.16
N THR A 203 13.53 -2.97 -8.28
CA THR A 203 13.17 -2.59 -6.92
C THR A 203 13.64 -1.17 -6.64
N SER A 204 12.96 -0.48 -5.74
CA SER A 204 13.33 0.85 -5.27
C SER A 204 12.90 1.02 -3.82
N THR A 205 13.37 2.06 -3.16
CA THR A 205 13.00 2.38 -1.77
C THR A 205 12.49 3.81 -1.72
N THR A 206 11.35 4.02 -1.05
CA THR A 206 10.73 5.35 -0.98
C THR A 206 11.61 6.35 -0.23
N GLY A 207 11.63 7.59 -0.73
CA GLY A 207 12.25 8.71 -0.05
C GLY A 207 11.42 9.24 1.12
N VAL A 208 11.90 10.33 1.73
CA VAL A 208 11.22 11.01 2.85
C VAL A 208 9.83 11.55 2.51
N ASP A 209 9.58 11.79 1.23
CA ASP A 209 8.31 12.22 0.64
C ASP A 209 7.41 11.04 0.25
N GLY A 210 7.83 9.80 0.52
CA GLY A 210 7.08 8.60 0.18
C GLY A 210 7.08 8.27 -1.31
N SER A 211 7.95 8.91 -2.11
CA SER A 211 7.99 8.72 -3.55
C SER A 211 9.16 7.85 -4.02
N ILE A 212 9.00 7.25 -5.19
CA ILE A 212 10.06 6.62 -5.97
C ILE A 212 10.02 7.13 -7.42
N ARG A 213 11.19 7.15 -8.06
CA ARG A 213 11.35 7.34 -9.50
C ARG A 213 12.27 6.27 -10.04
N VAL A 214 11.78 5.50 -11.01
CA VAL A 214 12.51 4.35 -11.54
C VAL A 214 12.57 4.45 -13.06
N PRO A 215 13.76 4.66 -13.65
CA PRO A 215 13.93 4.61 -15.09
C PRO A 215 13.90 3.15 -15.56
N LEU A 216 13.12 2.90 -16.61
CA LEU A 216 12.85 1.58 -17.16
C LEU A 216 13.09 1.59 -18.67
N LEU A 217 13.60 0.47 -19.19
CA LEU A 217 13.69 0.17 -20.61
C LEU A 217 12.86 -1.08 -20.88
N LEU A 218 11.85 -0.95 -21.74
CA LEU A 218 10.93 -2.04 -22.06
C LEU A 218 11.17 -2.54 -23.49
N SER A 219 11.15 -3.85 -23.65
CA SER A 219 11.40 -4.50 -24.95
C SER A 219 10.12 -4.81 -25.75
N LYS A 220 8.98 -4.86 -25.07
CA LYS A 220 7.66 -5.18 -25.63
C LYS A 220 6.57 -4.46 -24.87
N SER A 221 5.39 -4.38 -25.46
CA SER A 221 4.20 -3.85 -24.80
C SER A 221 3.85 -4.68 -23.56
N THR A 222 3.53 -4.02 -22.45
CA THR A 222 3.33 -4.68 -21.14
C THR A 222 2.49 -3.81 -20.21
N MET A 223 1.92 -4.42 -19.17
CA MET A 223 1.35 -3.73 -18.02
C MET A 223 2.42 -3.58 -16.95
N LEU A 224 2.53 -2.40 -16.34
CA LEU A 224 3.38 -2.13 -15.19
C LEU A 224 2.55 -1.89 -13.93
N ARG A 225 3.09 -2.25 -12.77
CA ARG A 225 2.58 -1.80 -11.47
C ARG A 225 3.72 -1.69 -10.45
N ALA A 226 3.48 -0.91 -9.40
CA ALA A 226 4.32 -0.89 -8.22
C ALA A 226 3.62 -1.66 -7.08
N HIS A 227 4.40 -2.43 -6.32
CA HIS A 227 3.93 -3.35 -5.30
C HIS A 227 4.79 -3.24 -4.04
N THR A 228 4.18 -3.38 -2.86
CA THR A 228 4.88 -3.48 -1.56
C THR A 228 4.39 -4.70 -0.80
N ASP A 229 5.33 -5.48 -0.28
CA ASP A 229 5.03 -6.69 0.51
C ASP A 229 4.33 -6.32 1.83
N ASP A 230 3.51 -7.24 2.36
CA ASP A 230 2.89 -7.08 3.66
C ASP A 230 3.91 -7.25 4.80
N THR A 231 3.63 -6.59 5.92
CA THR A 231 4.41 -6.67 7.14
C THR A 231 3.47 -6.70 8.34
N TRP A 232 4.02 -6.94 9.53
CA TRP A 232 3.24 -6.81 10.77
C TRP A 232 2.64 -5.41 10.96
N GLU A 233 3.29 -4.37 10.40
CA GLU A 233 2.88 -2.98 10.56
C GLU A 233 1.96 -2.50 9.44
N ARG A 234 2.07 -3.08 8.23
CA ARG A 234 1.41 -2.58 7.02
C ARG A 234 0.90 -3.69 6.12
N LEU A 235 -0.28 -3.47 5.56
CA LEU A 235 -0.83 -4.33 4.52
C LEU A 235 -0.04 -4.17 3.21
N GLU A 236 -0.05 -5.23 2.41
CA GLU A 236 0.40 -5.15 1.02
C GLU A 236 -0.36 -4.08 0.24
N SER A 237 0.28 -3.53 -0.79
CA SER A 237 -0.32 -2.52 -1.65
C SER A 237 0.10 -2.70 -3.08
N PHE A 238 -0.87 -2.49 -3.98
CA PHE A 238 -0.67 -2.49 -5.42
C PHE A 238 -1.14 -1.15 -5.97
N SER A 239 -0.29 -0.52 -6.80
CA SER A 239 -0.71 0.63 -7.59
C SER A 239 -1.73 0.20 -8.65
N GLN A 240 -2.34 1.19 -9.33
CA GLN A 240 -3.05 0.90 -10.56
C GLN A 240 -2.15 0.22 -11.59
N GLU A 241 -2.74 -0.60 -12.46
CA GLU A 241 -2.03 -1.20 -13.59
C GLU A 241 -1.90 -0.17 -14.72
N LEU A 242 -0.67 0.01 -15.21
CA LEU A 242 -0.30 1.03 -16.19
C LEU A 242 0.06 0.36 -17.52
N PRO A 243 -0.80 0.45 -18.56
CA PRO A 243 -0.47 -0.11 -19.86
C PRO A 243 0.63 0.70 -20.55
N VAL A 244 1.60 0.01 -21.14
CA VAL A 244 2.64 0.60 -21.98
C VAL A 244 2.64 -0.09 -23.33
N VAL A 245 2.53 0.71 -24.38
CA VAL A 245 2.59 0.25 -25.77
C VAL A 245 3.97 0.59 -26.32
N ILE A 246 4.70 -0.44 -26.79
CA ILE A 246 5.99 -0.29 -27.44
C ILE A 246 5.86 -0.59 -28.93
N ASN A 247 6.18 0.39 -29.77
CA ASN A 247 6.32 0.24 -31.20
C ASN A 247 7.75 -0.15 -31.55
N ARG A 248 7.91 -0.93 -32.63
CA ARG A 248 9.24 -1.20 -33.18
C ARG A 248 9.84 0.07 -33.74
N ARG A 249 11.16 0.17 -33.63
CA ARG A 249 11.92 1.26 -34.24
C ARG A 249 12.48 0.78 -35.58
N ILE A 250 12.26 1.55 -36.64
CA ILE A 250 12.78 1.26 -37.98
C ILE A 250 13.77 2.35 -38.36
N SER A 251 15.06 2.02 -38.39
CA SER A 251 16.09 2.90 -38.93
C SER A 251 16.28 2.56 -40.40
N VAL A 252 16.28 3.55 -41.27
CA VAL A 252 16.43 3.36 -42.71
C VAL A 252 17.49 4.31 -43.26
N ASP A 253 18.28 3.81 -44.18
CA ASP A 253 19.28 4.53 -44.95
C ASP A 253 19.04 4.32 -46.44
N ALA A 254 19.16 5.40 -47.22
CA ALA A 254 18.96 5.35 -48.66
C ALA A 254 19.85 6.39 -49.35
N PRO A 255 20.24 6.15 -50.63
CA PRO A 255 20.96 7.13 -51.41
C PRO A 255 20.18 8.45 -51.53
N VAL A 256 20.89 9.57 -51.39
CA VAL A 256 20.28 10.91 -51.56
C VAL A 256 19.83 11.19 -53.00
N SER A 257 20.48 10.57 -54.00
CA SER A 257 20.15 10.73 -55.41
C SER A 257 20.57 9.54 -56.25
N VAL A 258 19.78 9.21 -57.26
CA VAL A 258 19.99 8.09 -58.18
C VAL A 258 19.59 8.47 -59.61
N LEU A 259 20.15 7.78 -60.61
CA LEU A 259 19.73 7.93 -62.00
C LEU A 259 18.39 7.21 -62.23
N ARG A 260 17.57 7.79 -63.10
CA ARG A 260 16.30 7.21 -63.53
C ARG A 260 16.46 5.77 -64.01
N SER A 261 15.55 4.90 -63.59
CA SER A 261 15.49 3.49 -63.98
C SER A 261 16.71 2.65 -63.56
N GLN A 262 17.65 3.22 -62.79
CA GLN A 262 18.73 2.45 -62.20
C GLN A 262 18.25 1.84 -60.87
N ALA A 263 18.61 0.58 -60.63
CA ALA A 263 18.33 -0.07 -59.36
C ALA A 263 19.19 0.54 -58.25
N PHE A 264 18.57 0.76 -57.09
CA PHE A 264 19.25 1.23 -55.89
C PHE A 264 18.72 0.49 -54.67
N ALA A 265 19.56 0.42 -53.63
CA ALA A 265 19.22 -0.25 -52.38
C ALA A 265 18.74 0.76 -51.34
N ILE A 266 17.68 0.39 -50.63
CA ILE A 266 17.27 1.01 -49.37
C ILE A 266 17.61 -0.02 -48.29
N THR A 267 18.49 0.35 -47.38
CA THR A 267 18.96 -0.52 -46.29
C THR A 267 18.40 -0.05 -44.96
N GLY A 268 18.32 -0.92 -43.97
CA GLY A 268 17.88 -0.51 -42.65
C GLY A 268 17.97 -1.60 -41.61
N VAL A 269 17.61 -1.24 -40.39
CA VAL A 269 17.59 -2.13 -39.22
C VAL A 269 16.27 -1.96 -38.48
N LEU A 270 15.63 -3.08 -38.17
CA LEU A 270 14.47 -3.18 -37.31
C LEU A 270 14.89 -3.50 -35.88
N SER A 271 14.42 -2.70 -34.91
CA SER A 271 14.63 -2.95 -33.48
C SER A 271 13.31 -3.24 -32.75
N PRO A 272 13.22 -4.27 -31.90
CA PRO A 272 14.28 -5.22 -31.53
C PRO A 272 14.75 -6.11 -32.70
N HIS A 273 16.02 -6.53 -32.67
CA HIS A 273 16.61 -7.36 -33.71
C HIS A 273 15.93 -8.73 -33.75
N LEU A 274 15.26 -9.04 -34.85
CA LEU A 274 14.53 -10.27 -35.08
C LEU A 274 14.69 -10.67 -36.54
N SER A 275 14.93 -11.95 -36.79
CA SER A 275 14.94 -12.49 -38.15
C SER A 275 13.55 -12.90 -38.61
N GLY A 276 13.33 -12.91 -39.91
CA GLY A 276 12.10 -13.41 -40.53
C GLY A 276 10.93 -12.43 -40.44
N VAL A 277 11.12 -11.20 -39.95
CA VAL A 277 10.07 -10.18 -39.98
C VAL A 277 9.95 -9.61 -41.38
N PRO A 278 8.76 -9.65 -42.02
CA PRO A 278 8.54 -9.02 -43.31
C PRO A 278 8.47 -7.49 -43.19
N VAL A 279 9.33 -6.80 -43.93
CA VAL A 279 9.36 -5.34 -44.12
C VAL A 279 8.88 -5.00 -45.53
N GLN A 280 7.94 -4.06 -45.63
CA GLN A 280 7.38 -3.59 -46.89
C GLN A 280 7.85 -2.18 -47.19
N LEU A 281 8.39 -1.96 -48.40
CA LEU A 281 8.64 -0.62 -48.92
C LEU A 281 7.35 0.00 -49.41
N LEU A 282 7.08 1.24 -49.01
CA LEU A 282 5.98 2.07 -49.50
C LEU A 282 6.56 3.28 -50.25
N GLN A 283 5.96 3.65 -51.38
CA GLN A 283 6.27 4.88 -52.11
C GLN A 283 5.04 5.78 -52.14
N GLN A 284 5.24 7.09 -51.97
CA GLN A 284 4.17 8.06 -52.10
C GLN A 284 3.90 8.37 -53.58
N GLN A 285 2.68 8.10 -54.03
CA GLN A 285 2.20 8.40 -55.38
C GLN A 285 0.83 9.09 -55.27
N ALA A 286 0.68 10.25 -55.91
CA ALA A 286 -0.54 11.07 -55.85
C ALA A 286 -1.07 11.29 -54.40
N GLY A 287 -0.17 11.50 -53.44
CA GLY A 287 -0.50 11.70 -52.03
C GLY A 287 -0.81 10.43 -51.23
N LYS A 288 -0.90 9.26 -51.87
CA LYS A 288 -1.17 7.96 -51.23
C LYS A 288 0.10 7.12 -51.11
N TRP A 289 0.21 6.34 -50.05
CA TRP A 289 1.29 5.36 -49.87
C TRP A 289 0.92 4.03 -50.52
N ILE A 290 1.75 3.55 -51.44
CA ILE A 290 1.52 2.32 -52.21
C ILE A 290 2.71 1.38 -52.00
N SER A 291 2.44 0.09 -51.82
CA SER A 291 3.47 -0.95 -51.71
C SER A 291 4.30 -1.07 -52.98
N VAL A 292 5.62 -1.08 -52.82
CA VAL A 292 6.59 -1.26 -53.90
C VAL A 292 7.32 -2.59 -53.70
N GLY A 293 7.18 -3.48 -54.67
CA GLY A 293 7.79 -4.82 -54.61
C GLY A 293 7.17 -5.72 -53.54
N ALA A 294 7.69 -6.95 -53.45
CA ALA A 294 7.33 -7.90 -52.41
C ALA A 294 8.03 -7.54 -51.07
N PRO A 295 7.44 -7.92 -49.92
CA PRO A 295 8.11 -7.78 -48.63
C PRO A 295 9.47 -8.48 -48.61
N VAL A 296 10.47 -7.85 -47.99
CA VAL A 296 11.78 -8.45 -47.70
C VAL A 296 11.78 -8.92 -46.26
N VAL A 297 12.46 -10.02 -45.96
CA VAL A 297 12.60 -10.50 -44.57
C VAL A 297 13.88 -9.98 -43.95
N THR A 298 13.81 -9.65 -42.67
CA THR A 298 14.96 -9.25 -41.85
C THR A 298 15.88 -10.44 -41.52
N ASP A 299 17.18 -10.18 -41.43
CA ASP A 299 18.17 -11.17 -40.98
C ASP A 299 18.25 -11.29 -39.45
N THR A 300 19.20 -12.08 -38.92
CA THR A 300 19.37 -12.27 -37.46
C THR A 300 19.71 -11.01 -36.69
N ASN A 301 20.19 -9.97 -37.37
CA ASN A 301 20.48 -8.66 -36.79
C ASN A 301 19.32 -7.68 -37.00
N GLY A 302 18.17 -8.13 -37.49
CA GLY A 302 17.06 -7.26 -37.85
C GLY A 302 17.34 -6.40 -39.09
N ALA A 303 18.44 -6.64 -39.81
CA ALA A 303 18.83 -5.85 -40.97
C ALA A 303 18.05 -6.29 -42.21
N PHE A 304 17.79 -5.35 -43.10
CA PHE A 304 17.13 -5.60 -44.37
C PHE A 304 17.73 -4.76 -45.49
N THR A 305 17.65 -5.27 -46.72
CA THR A 305 18.06 -4.56 -47.94
C THR A 305 16.98 -4.73 -49.00
N ILE A 306 16.37 -3.63 -49.42
CA ILE A 306 15.32 -3.59 -50.42
C ILE A 306 15.89 -2.98 -51.70
N SER A 307 15.95 -3.76 -52.77
CA SER A 307 16.30 -3.26 -54.10
C SER A 307 15.06 -2.71 -54.81
N THR A 308 15.13 -1.48 -55.30
CA THR A 308 14.00 -0.84 -56.00
C THR A 308 14.49 0.04 -57.16
N THR A 309 13.57 0.46 -58.03
CA THR A 309 13.82 1.38 -59.14
C THR A 309 12.77 2.48 -59.14
N SER A 310 13.13 3.67 -59.65
CA SER A 310 12.15 4.74 -59.88
C SER A 310 12.28 5.27 -61.31
N VAL A 311 11.13 5.32 -61.99
CA VAL A 311 11.02 5.82 -63.36
C VAL A 311 10.52 7.25 -63.43
N GLN A 312 10.08 7.88 -62.34
CA GLN A 312 9.64 9.28 -62.38
C GLN A 312 10.77 10.19 -61.90
N LYS A 313 11.11 11.20 -62.73
CA LYS A 313 12.10 12.22 -62.36
C LYS A 313 11.55 13.09 -61.23
N GLY A 314 12.44 13.60 -60.38
CA GLY A 314 12.09 14.48 -59.27
C GLY A 314 12.28 13.83 -57.90
N PHE A 315 11.51 14.25 -56.90
CA PHE A 315 11.62 13.78 -55.52
C PHE A 315 10.71 12.58 -55.29
N ALA A 316 11.31 11.40 -55.15
CA ALA A 316 10.58 10.20 -54.75
C ALA A 316 10.62 10.06 -53.23
N LYS A 317 9.44 9.92 -52.60
CA LYS A 317 9.30 9.72 -51.16
C LYS A 317 9.02 8.26 -50.85
N PHE A 318 9.81 7.71 -49.94
CA PHE A 318 9.74 6.32 -49.50
C PHE A 318 9.58 6.25 -47.98
N ARG A 319 9.01 5.16 -47.50
CA ARG A 319 9.05 4.75 -46.09
C ARG A 319 8.97 3.23 -46.00
N VAL A 320 9.45 2.67 -44.91
CA VAL A 320 9.38 1.24 -44.64
C VAL A 320 8.29 0.99 -43.61
N SER A 321 7.48 -0.04 -43.81
CA SER A 321 6.42 -0.45 -42.88
C SER A 321 6.63 -1.90 -42.45
N VAL A 322 6.36 -2.16 -41.17
CA VAL A 322 6.21 -3.50 -40.60
C VAL A 322 4.78 -3.64 -40.11
N ALA A 323 4.11 -4.73 -40.48
CA ALA A 323 2.74 -5.01 -40.06
C ALA A 323 2.66 -5.29 -38.55
N LYS A 324 1.47 -5.06 -37.97
CA LYS A 324 1.16 -5.49 -36.61
C LYS A 324 1.29 -7.01 -36.48
N ASP A 325 1.81 -7.47 -35.35
CA ASP A 325 1.75 -8.88 -34.94
C ASP A 325 1.24 -9.05 -33.51
N THR A 326 1.49 -10.22 -32.91
CA THR A 326 1.06 -10.57 -31.56
C THR A 326 1.78 -9.81 -30.45
N LEU A 327 2.95 -9.22 -30.73
CA LEU A 327 3.82 -8.61 -29.72
C LEU A 327 4.01 -7.11 -29.93
N TRP A 328 3.91 -6.62 -31.17
CA TRP A 328 4.12 -5.22 -31.52
C TRP A 328 3.05 -4.71 -32.49
N ASN A 329 2.72 -3.42 -32.34
CA ASN A 329 1.89 -2.71 -33.31
C ASN A 329 2.59 -2.51 -34.65
N GLN A 330 1.82 -2.08 -35.65
CA GLN A 330 2.37 -1.61 -36.91
C GLN A 330 3.36 -0.47 -36.64
N ALA A 331 4.51 -0.53 -37.32
CA ALA A 331 5.53 0.50 -37.26
C ALA A 331 5.85 1.00 -38.67
N GLU A 332 6.09 2.29 -38.79
CA GLU A 332 6.50 2.95 -40.02
C GLU A 332 7.76 3.76 -39.73
N SER A 333 8.71 3.75 -40.66
CA SER A 333 9.90 4.61 -40.56
C SER A 333 9.54 6.06 -40.85
N ASP A 334 10.48 6.94 -40.53
CA ASP A 334 10.49 8.30 -41.10
C ASP A 334 10.44 8.27 -42.63
N VAL A 335 9.93 9.36 -43.20
CA VAL A 335 9.84 9.53 -44.65
C VAL A 335 11.20 9.91 -45.20
N ILE A 336 11.67 9.13 -46.16
CA ILE A 336 12.94 9.31 -46.85
C ILE A 336 12.67 9.92 -48.22
N THR A 337 13.48 10.88 -48.63
CA THR A 337 13.37 11.51 -49.95
C THR A 337 14.60 11.22 -50.78
N VAL A 338 14.40 10.66 -51.97
CA VAL A 338 15.46 10.32 -52.94
C VAL A 338 15.25 11.16 -54.20
N VAL A 339 16.32 11.82 -54.68
CA VAL A 339 16.28 12.63 -55.91
C VAL A 339 16.56 11.75 -57.12
N ILE A 340 15.56 11.60 -58.00
CA ILE A 340 15.65 10.84 -59.26
C ILE A 340 16.02 11.78 -60.41
N ARG A 341 17.22 11.58 -60.98
CA ARG A 341 17.78 12.40 -62.08
C ARG A 341 17.54 11.77 -63.45
#